data_AF-L8HT83-F1
#
_entry.id   AF-L8HT83-F1
#
_cell.length_a   1.000
_cell.length_b   1.000
_cell.length_c   1.000
_cell.angle_alpha   90.00
_cell.angle_beta   90.00
_cell.angle_gamma   90.00
#
_symmetry.space_group_name_H-M   'P 1'
#
loop_
_entity.id
_entity.type
_entity.pdbx_description
1 polymer ?
#
loop_
_entity_poly.entity_id
_entity_poly.type
_entity_poly.pdbx_seq_one_letter_code
_entity_poly.pdbx_strand_id
1 'polypeptide(L)'
;LREASNEFKLRYQQTFSDLMSQLRITPGTACQSFEQVINELFRDRVKWGHVVAFFSFSGTLCMKSIDKEIHVLVSQVTTSMATYLNNHVKPWIQENGGWDTFVELY
;
A
#
# COMPACT_ATOMS: atom_id res chain seq x y z
N LEU A 1 13.39 1.43 -2.67
CA LEU A 1 11.91 1.35 -2.50
C LEU A 1 11.15 1.72 -3.76
N ARG A 2 11.40 2.89 -4.37
CA ARG A 2 10.72 3.30 -5.62
C ARG A 2 10.91 2.29 -6.75
N GLU A 3 12.15 1.82 -6.96
CA GLU A 3 12.48 0.82 -7.97
C GLU A 3 11.77 -0.52 -7.72
N ALA A 4 11.92 -1.08 -6.51
CA ALA A 4 11.18 -2.29 -6.09
C ALA A 4 9.65 -2.16 -6.26
N SER A 5 9.08 -0.98 -5.97
CA SER A 5 7.66 -0.71 -6.19
C SER A 5 7.29 -0.69 -7.68
N ASN A 6 8.13 -0.11 -8.53
CA ASN A 6 7.90 -0.10 -9.97
C ASN A 6 7.97 -1.52 -10.56
N GLU A 7 8.98 -2.31 -10.17
CA GLU A 7 9.10 -3.70 -10.60
C GLU A 7 7.91 -4.54 -10.13
N PHE A 8 7.50 -4.37 -8.86
CA PHE A 8 6.32 -5.03 -8.33
C PHE A 8 5.06 -4.66 -9.11
N LYS A 9 4.86 -3.37 -9.41
CA LYS A 9 3.71 -2.89 -10.20
C LYS A 9 3.69 -3.51 -11.60
N LEU A 10 4.84 -3.58 -12.28
CA LEU A 10 4.94 -4.20 -13.61
C LEU A 10 4.60 -5.68 -13.55
N ARG A 11 5.13 -6.39 -12.56
CA ARG A 11 4.94 -7.84 -12.41
C ARG A 11 3.51 -8.23 -12.07
N TYR A 12 2.80 -7.40 -11.29
CA TYR A 12 1.46 -7.69 -10.78
C TYR A 12 0.37 -6.77 -11.33
N GLN A 13 0.64 -6.08 -12.44
CA GLN A 13 -0.23 -5.02 -12.98
C GLN A 13 -1.68 -5.48 -13.20
N GLN A 14 -1.87 -6.67 -13.80
CA GLN A 14 -3.20 -7.20 -14.11
C GLN A 14 -3.99 -7.48 -12.82
N THR A 15 -3.40 -8.25 -11.89
CA THR A 15 -3.99 -8.56 -10.59
C THR A 15 -4.36 -7.29 -9.83
N PHE A 16 -3.52 -6.26 -9.93
CA PHE A 16 -3.79 -4.96 -9.33
C PHE A 16 -4.98 -4.25 -9.92
N SER A 17 -5.08 -4.26 -11.24
CA SER A 17 -6.21 -3.67 -11.95
C SER A 17 -7.50 -4.35 -11.56
N ASP A 18 -7.49 -5.68 -11.46
CA ASP A 18 -8.64 -6.49 -11.08
C ASP A 18 -9.06 -6.20 -9.64
N LEU A 19 -8.12 -6.22 -8.69
CA LEU A 19 -8.37 -5.89 -7.28
C LEU A 19 -8.97 -4.48 -7.13
N MET A 20 -8.39 -3.51 -7.82
CA MET A 20 -8.88 -2.13 -7.83
C MET A 20 -10.25 -1.97 -8.49
N SER A 21 -10.63 -2.84 -9.42
CA SER A 21 -11.95 -2.83 -10.05
C SER A 21 -13.04 -3.38 -9.12
N GLN A 22 -12.68 -4.36 -8.29
CA GLN A 22 -13.57 -4.95 -7.29
C GLN A 22 -13.77 -4.05 -6.08
N LEU A 23 -12.72 -3.31 -5.69
CA LEU A 23 -12.84 -2.28 -4.67
C LEU A 23 -13.66 -1.09 -5.21
N ARG A 24 -14.95 -1.05 -4.86
CA ARG A 24 -15.81 0.15 -5.05
C ARG A 24 -15.42 1.21 -4.03
N ILE A 25 -14.30 1.88 -4.27
CA ILE A 25 -13.80 2.92 -3.37
C ILE A 25 -14.58 4.21 -3.63
N THR A 26 -15.33 4.65 -2.63
CA THR A 26 -16.00 5.95 -2.61
C THR A 26 -15.36 6.81 -1.51
N PRO A 27 -15.48 8.15 -1.55
CA PRO A 27 -14.96 9.01 -0.47
C PRO A 27 -15.46 8.64 0.93
N GLY A 28 -16.66 8.06 1.05
CA GLY A 28 -17.23 7.64 2.32
C GLY A 28 -16.70 6.28 2.82
N THR A 29 -16.16 5.44 1.93
CA THR A 29 -15.70 4.07 2.26
C THR A 29 -14.19 3.89 2.10
N ALA A 30 -13.47 4.89 1.60
CA ALA A 30 -12.08 4.74 1.18
C ALA A 30 -11.14 4.25 2.27
N CYS A 31 -11.15 4.89 3.45
CA CYS A 31 -10.32 4.49 4.58
C CYS A 31 -10.62 3.05 5.02
N GLN A 32 -11.91 2.71 5.17
CA GLN A 32 -12.32 1.39 5.63
C GLN A 32 -11.98 0.29 4.63
N SER A 33 -12.27 0.50 3.34
CA SER A 33 -11.94 -0.46 2.30
C SER A 33 -10.43 -0.60 2.11
N PHE A 34 -9.67 0.49 2.24
CA PHE A 34 -8.21 0.45 2.22
C PHE A 34 -7.67 -0.38 3.40
N GLU A 35 -8.09 -0.08 4.62
CA GLU A 35 -7.65 -0.82 5.82
C GLU A 35 -8.00 -2.31 5.73
N GLN A 36 -9.15 -2.68 5.19
CA GLN A 36 -9.49 -4.10 4.96
C GLN A 36 -8.50 -4.80 4.04
N VAL A 37 -8.13 -4.18 2.91
CA VAL A 37 -7.15 -4.75 1.98
C VAL A 37 -5.78 -4.86 2.64
N ILE A 38 -5.36 -3.83 3.37
CA ILE A 38 -4.06 -3.82 4.02
C ILE A 38 -4.00 -4.83 5.18
N ASN A 39 -5.08 -4.98 5.94
CA ASN A 39 -5.18 -6.01 6.97
C ASN A 39 -5.09 -7.42 6.39
N GLU A 40 -5.67 -7.66 5.21
CA GLU A 40 -5.51 -8.94 4.53
C GLU A 40 -4.06 -9.17 4.09
N LEU A 41 -3.42 -8.14 3.52
CA LEU A 41 -2.03 -8.20 3.06
C LEU A 41 -1.05 -8.56 4.20
N PHE A 42 -1.34 -8.14 5.43
CA PHE A 42 -0.50 -8.37 6.60
C PHE A 42 -1.06 -9.40 7.60
N ARG A 43 -2.11 -10.15 7.25
CA ARG A 43 -2.80 -11.08 8.16
C ARG A 43 -1.88 -12.10 8.82
N ASP A 44 -0.97 -12.70 8.04
CA ASP A 44 -0.16 -13.83 8.51
C ASP A 44 1.23 -13.39 8.99
N ARG A 45 2.13 -13.06 8.05
CA ARG A 45 3.51 -12.66 8.35
C ARG A 45 3.88 -11.42 7.57
N VAL A 46 4.52 -10.47 8.22
CA VAL A 46 5.09 -9.30 7.54
C VAL A 46 6.41 -9.71 6.84
N LYS A 47 6.61 -9.24 5.61
CA LYS A 47 7.84 -9.41 4.82
C LYS A 47 8.10 -8.13 4.03
N TRP A 48 9.34 -7.94 3.59
CA TRP A 48 9.68 -6.82 2.71
C TRP A 48 8.83 -6.77 1.43
N GLY A 49 8.50 -7.91 0.82
CA GLY A 49 7.59 -7.95 -0.33
C GLY A 49 6.19 -7.41 -0.01
N HIS A 50 5.66 -7.66 1.20
CA HIS A 50 4.38 -7.08 1.63
C HIS A 50 4.49 -5.57 1.87
N VAL A 51 5.62 -5.09 2.41
CA VAL A 51 5.90 -3.65 2.53
C VAL A 51 5.91 -3.00 1.14
N VAL A 52 6.63 -3.56 0.17
CA VAL A 52 6.64 -3.07 -1.22
C VAL A 52 5.24 -3.07 -1.82
N ALA A 53 4.45 -4.13 -1.62
CA ALA A 53 3.07 -4.21 -2.09
C ALA A 53 2.19 -3.10 -1.49
N PHE A 54 2.30 -2.85 -0.19
CA PHE A 54 1.57 -1.80 0.54
C PHE A 54 1.83 -0.39 -0.02
N PHE A 55 3.11 -0.03 -0.24
CA PHE A 55 3.46 1.26 -0.85
C PHE A 55 3.00 1.34 -2.31
N SER A 56 3.15 0.25 -3.06
CA SER A 56 2.71 0.17 -4.45
C SER A 56 1.20 0.36 -4.58
N PHE A 57 0.43 -0.23 -3.67
CA PHE A 57 -1.04 -0.18 -3.66
C PHE A 57 -1.57 1.18 -3.34
N SER A 58 -1.10 1.74 -2.23
CA SER A 58 -1.44 3.09 -1.82
C SER A 58 -1.12 4.12 -2.91
N GLY A 59 0.07 4.01 -3.54
CA GLY A 59 0.46 4.94 -4.61
C GLY A 59 -0.42 4.84 -5.86
N THR A 60 -0.74 3.63 -6.33
CA THR A 60 -1.62 3.45 -7.50
C THR A 60 -3.05 3.89 -7.20
N LEU A 61 -3.54 3.66 -5.97
CA LEU A 61 -4.83 4.16 -5.53
C LEU A 61 -4.88 5.69 -5.58
N CYS A 62 -3.87 6.36 -5.01
CA CYS A 62 -3.76 7.81 -5.06
C CYS A 62 -3.73 8.35 -6.50
N MET A 63 -2.97 7.74 -7.41
CA MET A 63 -2.95 8.18 -8.82
C MET A 63 -4.32 8.02 -9.48
N LYS A 64 -4.98 6.87 -9.33
CA LYS A 64 -6.33 6.65 -9.86
C LYS A 64 -7.37 7.62 -9.27
N SER A 65 -7.20 8.06 -8.03
CA SER A 65 -8.06 9.08 -7.41
C SER A 65 -7.85 10.46 -8.03
N ILE A 66 -6.60 10.82 -8.34
CA ILE A 66 -6.27 12.08 -9.03
C ILE A 66 -6.87 12.06 -10.44
N ASP A 67 -6.70 10.97 -11.20
CA ASP A 67 -7.24 10.81 -12.56
C ASP A 67 -8.78 10.92 -12.61
N LYS A 68 -9.46 10.62 -11.49
CA LYS A 68 -10.91 10.72 -11.33
C LYS A 68 -11.37 12.00 -10.62
N GLU A 69 -10.46 12.93 -10.35
CA GLU A 69 -10.71 14.19 -9.64
C GLU A 69 -11.28 14.03 -8.22
N ILE A 70 -11.04 12.88 -7.57
CA ILE A 70 -11.49 12.57 -6.21
C ILE A 70 -10.36 12.88 -5.21
N HIS A 71 -9.92 14.13 -5.14
CA HIS A 71 -8.74 14.53 -4.37
C HIS A 71 -8.84 14.26 -2.86
N VAL A 72 -10.05 14.32 -2.30
CA VAL A 72 -10.30 13.99 -0.88
C VAL A 72 -9.82 12.57 -0.53
N LEU A 73 -9.90 11.65 -1.49
CA LEU A 73 -9.51 10.26 -1.32
C LEU A 73 -8.00 10.10 -1.16
N VAL A 74 -7.22 10.95 -1.83
CA VAL A 74 -5.75 10.97 -1.71
C VAL A 74 -5.35 11.31 -0.28
N SER A 75 -5.95 12.36 0.29
CA SER A 75 -5.67 12.75 1.68
C SER A 75 -6.08 11.66 2.66
N GLN A 76 -7.25 11.07 2.48
CA GLN A 76 -7.74 9.99 3.34
C GLN A 76 -6.84 8.75 3.31
N VAL A 77 -6.46 8.29 2.12
CA VAL A 77 -5.59 7.11 1.93
C VAL A 77 -4.20 7.37 2.50
N THR A 78 -3.61 8.55 2.25
CA THR A 78 -2.27 8.88 2.76
C THR A 78 -2.24 8.97 4.29
N THR A 79 -3.28 9.53 4.91
CA THR A 79 -3.43 9.52 6.38
C THR A 79 -3.56 8.09 6.92
N SER A 80 -4.46 7.26 6.37
CA SER A 80 -4.61 5.87 6.79
C SER A 80 -3.32 5.07 6.60
N MET A 81 -2.62 5.27 5.50
CA MET A 81 -1.33 4.64 5.21
C MET A 81 -0.26 5.01 6.25
N ALA A 82 -0.12 6.29 6.60
CA ALA A 82 0.83 6.75 7.60
C ALA A 82 0.53 6.17 8.99
N THR A 83 -0.74 6.17 9.38
CA THR A 83 -1.19 5.57 10.65
C THR A 83 -0.89 4.07 10.68
N TYR A 84 -1.23 3.34 9.62
CA TYR A 84 -1.00 1.90 9.55
C TYR A 84 0.49 1.54 9.58
N LEU A 85 1.31 2.27 8.82
CA LEU A 85 2.76 2.10 8.81
C LEU A 85 3.32 2.23 10.21
N ASN A 86 2.95 3.29 10.95
CA ASN A 86 3.47 3.54 12.29
C ASN A 86 3.01 2.51 13.32
N ASN A 87 1.75 2.07 13.24
CA ASN A 87 1.16 1.21 14.25
C ASN A 87 1.48 -0.28 14.05
N HIS A 88 1.60 -0.74 12.80
CA HIS A 88 1.66 -2.18 12.50
C HIS A 88 2.94 -2.61 11.77
N VAL A 89 3.47 -1.77 10.87
CA VAL A 89 4.58 -2.18 9.99
C VAL A 89 5.93 -1.72 10.54
N LYS A 90 5.99 -0.54 11.15
CA LYS A 90 7.22 0.05 11.71
C LYS A 90 7.89 -0.82 12.78
N PRO A 91 7.17 -1.43 13.75
CA PRO A 91 7.80 -2.32 14.73
C PRO A 91 8.55 -3.47 14.04
N TRP A 92 7.90 -4.14 13.08
CA TRP A 92 8.50 -5.21 12.31
C TRP A 92 9.72 -4.74 11.51
N ILE A 93 9.65 -3.56 10.86
CA ILE A 93 10.80 -2.99 10.14
C ILE A 93 12.00 -2.83 11.08
N GLN A 94 11.79 -2.29 12.29
CA GLN A 94 12.85 -2.08 13.26
C GLN A 94 13.46 -3.41 13.75
N GLU A 95 12.63 -4.41 14.01
CA GLU A 95 13.07 -5.75 14.41
C GLU A 95 13.86 -6.49 13.31
N ASN A 96 13.69 -6.09 12.04
CA ASN A 96 14.34 -6.73 10.89
C ASN A 96 15.50 -5.87 10.31
N GLY A 97 16.17 -5.10 11.17
CA GLY A 97 17.36 -4.31 10.82
C GLY A 97 17.06 -2.98 10.12
N GLY A 98 15.81 -2.53 10.18
CA GLY A 98 15.41 -1.23 9.66
C GLY A 98 15.38 -1.17 8.13
N TRP A 99 15.35 0.05 7.61
CA TRP A 99 15.35 0.28 6.16
C TRP A 99 16.70 -0.02 5.51
N ASP A 100 17.79 -0.11 6.27
CA ASP A 100 19.11 -0.45 5.74
C ASP A 100 19.11 -1.89 5.20
N THR A 101 18.54 -2.85 5.94
CA THR A 101 18.32 -4.23 5.45
C THR A 101 17.51 -4.25 4.15
N PHE A 102 16.52 -3.37 4.02
CA PHE A 102 15.73 -3.30 2.78
C PHE A 102 16.60 -2.92 1.59
N VAL A 103 17.50 -1.94 1.74
CA VAL A 103 18.41 -1.48 0.68
C VAL A 103 19.44 -2.55 0.32
N GLU A 104 19.87 -3.37 1.27
CA GLU A 104 20.79 -4.48 0.98
C GLU A 104 20.13 -5.60 0.15
N LEU A 105 18.81 -5.78 0.30
CA LEU A 105 18.06 -6.85 -0.35
C LEU A 105 17.44 -6.46 -1.70
N TYR A 106 17.28 -5.17 -1.99
CA TYR A 106 16.58 -4.61 -3.17
C TYR A 106 17.36 -3.47 -3.80
#